data_AF-K1ULR9-F1
#
_entry.id   AF-K1ULR9-F1
#
_cell.length_a   1.000
_cell.length_b   1.000
_cell.length_c   1.000
_cell.angle_alpha   90.00
_cell.angle_beta   90.00
_cell.angle_gamma   90.00
#
_symmetry.space_group_name_H-M   'P 1'
#
loop_
_entity.id
_entity.type
_entity.pdbx_description
1 polymer ?
#
loop_
_entity_poly.entity_id
_entity_poly.type
_entity_poly.pdbx_seq_one_letter_code
_entity_poly.pdbx_strand_id
1 'polypeptide(L)'
;MRICIEESTYEGTPIEILTQLRAMHFDADTFDGMEGYIRYMQNTIRRMTEQPCELPESSTGERAAALIRVLSEIGALELLEE
;
A
#
# COMPACT_ATOMS: atom_id res chain seq x y z
N MET A 1 6.47 -9.11 -7.46
CA MET A 1 6.86 -8.44 -6.20
C MET A 1 6.37 -9.30 -5.06
N ARG A 2 7.16 -9.43 -4.00
CA ARG A 2 6.78 -10.16 -2.79
C ARG A 2 7.00 -9.28 -1.57
N ILE A 3 6.04 -9.30 -0.66
CA ILE A 3 6.13 -8.59 0.62
C ILE A 3 5.80 -9.54 1.77
N CYS A 4 6.37 -9.26 2.93
CA CYS A 4 6.01 -9.90 4.19
C CYS A 4 5.38 -8.88 5.13
N ILE A 5 4.27 -9.25 5.75
CA ILE A 5 3.67 -8.51 6.86
C ILE A 5 3.47 -9.54 7.97
N GLU A 6 4.19 -9.38 9.07
CA GLU A 6 4.24 -10.35 10.17
C GLU A 6 4.59 -11.77 9.66
N GLU A 7 3.67 -12.72 9.74
CA GLU A 7 3.86 -14.11 9.29
C GLU A 7 3.23 -14.40 7.91
N SER A 8 2.67 -13.37 7.25
CA SER A 8 1.95 -13.51 5.99
C SER A 8 2.75 -12.97 4.82
N THR A 9 2.94 -13.81 3.79
CA THR A 9 3.57 -13.41 2.52
C THR A 9 2.51 -13.11 1.47
N TYR A 10 2.66 -11.97 0.78
CA TYR A 10 1.82 -11.56 -0.34
C TYR A 10 2.66 -11.45 -1.60
N GLU A 11 2.11 -11.93 -2.71
CA GLU A 11 2.79 -11.95 -4.00
C GLU A 11 1.88 -11.42 -5.11
N GLY A 12 2.48 -10.69 -6.06
CA GLY A 12 1.82 -10.21 -7.26
C GLY A 12 2.38 -8.89 -7.75
N THR A 13 1.58 -8.19 -8.54
CA THR A 13 1.78 -6.78 -8.87
C THR A 13 1.44 -5.89 -7.66
N PRO A 14 1.92 -4.62 -7.62
CA PRO A 14 1.57 -3.69 -6.55
C PRO A 14 0.06 -3.52 -6.35
N ILE A 15 -0.72 -3.52 -7.43
CA ILE A 15 -2.18 -3.40 -7.38
C ILE A 15 -2.82 -4.64 -6.77
N GLU A 16 -2.37 -5.83 -7.15
CA GLU A 16 -2.89 -7.09 -6.60
C GLU A 16 -2.58 -7.21 -5.11
N ILE A 17 -1.36 -6.84 -4.69
CA ILE A 17 -0.97 -6.81 -3.29
C ILE A 17 -1.86 -5.85 -2.51
N LEU A 18 -2.00 -4.59 -2.94
CA LEU A 18 -2.87 -3.62 -2.26
C LEU A 18 -4.34 -4.06 -2.28
N THR A 19 -4.79 -4.77 -3.31
CA THR A 19 -6.15 -5.32 -3.37
C THR A 19 -6.36 -6.38 -2.29
N GLN A 20 -5.39 -7.28 -2.11
CA GLN A 20 -5.40 -8.27 -1.03
C GLN A 20 -5.41 -7.59 0.35
N LEU A 21 -4.53 -6.60 0.57
CA LEU A 21 -4.49 -5.83 1.82
C LEU A 21 -5.81 -5.13 2.11
N ARG A 22 -6.40 -4.49 1.09
CA ARG A 22 -7.69 -3.80 1.20
C ARG A 22 -8.80 -4.77 1.61
N ALA A 23 -8.87 -5.94 0.97
CA ALA A 23 -9.92 -6.93 1.19
C ALA A 23 -9.89 -7.56 2.59
N MET A 24 -8.75 -7.52 3.30
CA MET A 24 -8.66 -8.03 4.67
C MET A 24 -9.24 -7.08 5.72
N HIS A 25 -9.20 -5.77 5.45
CA HIS A 25 -9.54 -4.75 6.45
C HIS A 25 -10.80 -3.95 6.12
N PHE A 26 -11.29 -4.03 4.89
CA PHE A 26 -12.38 -3.20 4.40
C PHE A 26 -13.34 -3.97 3.51
N ASP A 27 -14.61 -3.60 3.60
CA ASP A 27 -15.65 -4.06 2.69
C ASP A 27 -15.42 -3.51 1.28
N ALA A 28 -15.89 -4.24 0.26
CA ALA A 28 -15.62 -3.98 -1.14
C ALA A 28 -16.09 -2.59 -1.64
N ASP A 29 -17.09 -2.00 -1.00
CA ASP A 29 -17.72 -0.72 -1.32
C ASP A 29 -17.19 0.46 -0.49
N THR A 30 -16.23 0.23 0.42
CA THR A 30 -15.66 1.27 1.29
C THR A 30 -14.97 2.39 0.49
N PHE A 31 -14.39 2.06 -0.66
CA PHE A 31 -13.61 2.99 -1.47
C PHE A 31 -14.09 3.03 -2.91
N ASP A 32 -14.00 4.20 -3.53
CA ASP A 32 -14.20 4.40 -4.97
C ASP A 32 -12.98 3.89 -5.77
N GLY A 33 -12.76 2.57 -5.71
CA GLY A 33 -11.65 1.89 -6.37
C GLY A 33 -10.29 2.00 -5.65
N MET A 34 -9.23 1.67 -6.40
CA MET A 34 -7.87 1.57 -5.86
C MET A 34 -7.25 2.93 -5.53
N GLU A 35 -7.50 3.97 -6.33
CA GLU A 35 -7.05 5.34 -6.01
C GLU A 35 -7.64 5.87 -4.71
N GLY A 36 -8.91 5.54 -4.43
CA GLY A 36 -9.55 5.85 -3.15
C GLY A 36 -8.80 5.24 -1.97
N TYR A 37 -8.43 3.97 -2.08
CA TYR A 37 -7.66 3.25 -1.07
C TYR A 37 -6.23 3.79 -0.91
N ILE A 38 -5.52 4.06 -2.01
CA ILE A 38 -4.17 4.65 -1.99
C ILE A 38 -4.19 6.01 -1.28
N ARG A 39 -5.17 6.87 -1.59
CA ARG A 39 -5.32 8.18 -0.94
C ARG A 39 -5.63 8.05 0.56
N TYR A 40 -6.46 7.08 0.94
CA TYR A 40 -6.72 6.78 2.35
C TYR A 40 -5.43 6.37 3.08
N MET A 41 -4.66 5.43 2.51
CA MET A 41 -3.40 4.98 3.09
C MET A 41 -2.37 6.11 3.18
N GLN A 42 -2.22 6.92 2.13
CA GLN A 42 -1.36 8.09 2.12
C GLN A 42 -1.69 9.07 3.25
N ASN A 43 -2.98 9.37 3.46
CA ASN A 43 -3.42 10.24 4.55
C ASN A 43 -3.23 9.58 5.93
N THR A 44 -3.44 8.27 6.02
CA THR A 44 -3.26 7.51 7.27
C THR A 44 -1.79 7.52 7.69
N ILE A 45 -0.87 7.22 6.76
CA ILE A 45 0.57 7.28 7.02
C ILE A 45 0.97 8.67 7.49
N ARG A 46 0.60 9.73 6.75
CA ARG A 46 0.90 11.12 7.14
C ARG A 46 0.42 11.46 8.55
N ARG A 47 -0.75 10.98 8.94
CA ARG A 47 -1.33 11.24 10.27
C ARG A 47 -0.67 10.42 11.37
N MET A 48 -0.28 9.18 11.09
CA MET A 48 0.30 8.28 12.10
C MET A 48 1.80 8.51 12.31
N THR A 49 2.53 8.86 11.26
CA THR A 49 3.98 9.09 11.33
C THR A 49 4.37 10.55 11.48
N GLU A 50 3.41 11.48 11.30
CA GLU A 50 3.64 12.92 11.22
C GLU A 50 4.67 13.32 10.13
N GLN A 51 4.88 12.45 9.14
CA GLN A 51 5.82 12.66 8.04
C GLN A 51 5.10 12.80 6.69
N PRO A 52 5.68 13.55 5.72
CA PRO A 52 5.17 13.58 4.37
C PRO A 52 5.18 12.18 3.74
N CYS A 53 4.04 11.79 3.15
CA CYS A 53 3.96 10.64 2.25
C CYS A 53 3.70 11.17 0.84
N GLU A 54 4.77 11.42 0.07
CA GLU A 54 4.67 11.90 -1.30
C GLU A 54 4.59 10.72 -2.24
N LEU A 55 3.50 10.65 -3.00
CA LEU A 55 3.29 9.64 -4.04
C LEU A 55 3.35 10.34 -5.39
N PRO A 56 3.92 9.70 -6.43
CA PRO A 56 4.08 10.33 -7.73
C PRO A 56 2.72 10.74 -8.34
N GLU A 57 2.72 11.83 -9.10
CA GLU A 57 1.59 12.23 -9.97
C GLU A 57 1.60 11.40 -11.26
N SER A 58 1.44 10.09 -11.10
CA SER A 58 1.59 9.12 -12.19
C SER A 58 0.47 8.09 -12.16
N SER A 59 0.64 6.97 -12.87
CA SER A 59 -0.39 5.92 -12.94
C SER A 59 -0.70 5.30 -11.57
N THR A 60 -1.90 4.75 -11.41
CA THR A 60 -2.31 4.04 -10.18
C THR A 60 -1.35 2.91 -9.81
N GLY A 61 -0.81 2.20 -10.80
CA GLY A 61 0.17 1.12 -10.57
C GLY A 61 1.48 1.62 -9.98
N GLU A 62 2.00 2.74 -10.48
CA GLU A 62 3.22 3.36 -9.95
C GLU A 62 2.98 3.96 -8.56
N ARG A 63 1.82 4.59 -8.33
CA ARG A 63 1.42 5.08 -7.01
C ARG A 63 1.29 3.94 -6.00
N ALA A 64 0.73 2.79 -6.41
CA ALA A 64 0.67 1.59 -5.59
C ALA A 64 2.05 1.06 -5.24
N ALA A 65 2.96 1.01 -6.22
CA ALA A 65 4.34 0.58 -6.00
C ALA A 65 5.08 1.52 -5.02
N ALA A 66 4.91 2.84 -5.19
CA ALA A 66 5.47 3.85 -4.31
C ALA A 66 4.91 3.73 -2.88
N LEU A 67 3.61 3.51 -2.74
CA LEU A 67 2.99 3.30 -1.42
C LEU A 67 3.56 2.08 -0.69
N ILE A 68 3.76 0.96 -1.39
CA ILE A 68 4.39 -0.23 -0.80
C ILE A 68 5.81 0.07 -0.32
N ARG A 69 6.58 0.84 -1.09
CA ARG A 69 7.93 1.27 -0.68
C ARG A 69 7.89 2.14 0.58
N VAL A 70 6.99 3.12 0.65
CA VAL A 70 6.81 3.94 1.86
C VAL A 70 6.45 3.08 3.07
N LEU A 71 5.53 2.12 2.91
CA LEU A 71 5.18 1.18 3.98
C LEU A 71 6.39 0.36 4.44
N SER A 72 7.28 -0.01 3.52
CA SER A 72 8.53 -0.68 3.88
C SER A 72 9.50 0.24 4.63
N GLU A 73 9.66 1.48 4.18
CA GLU A 73 10.55 2.47 4.79
C GLU A 73 10.15 2.81 6.24
N ILE A 74 8.85 2.80 6.55
CA ILE A 74 8.34 3.02 7.92
C ILE A 74 8.28 1.72 8.74
N GLY A 75 8.73 0.59 8.19
CA GLY A 75 8.74 -0.71 8.88
C GLY A 75 7.37 -1.38 9.03
N ALA A 76 6.38 -0.97 8.26
CA ALA A 76 5.04 -1.60 8.27
C ALA A 76 4.99 -2.91 7.48
N LEU A 77 5.96 -3.14 6.60
CA LEU A 77 6.15 -4.38 5.84
C LEU A 77 7.61 -4.57 5.45
N GLU A 78 7.97 -5.79 5.07
CA GLU A 78 9.27 -6.10 4.49
C GLU A 78 9.12 -6.38 3.00
N LEU A 79 9.95 -5.75 2.16
CA LEU A 79 10.11 -6.14 0.77
C LEU A 79 10.99 -7.38 0.71
N LEU A 80 10.48 -8.46 0.16
CA LEU A 80 11.27 -9.65 -0.12
C LEU A 80 11.88 -9.47 -1.52
N GLU A 81 13.17 -9.13 -1.57
CA GLU A 81 13.93 -9.16 -2.82
C GLU A 81 13.98 -10.61 -3.34
N GLU A 82 13.97 -10.78 -4.67
CA GLU A 82 14.10 -12.10 -5.31
C GLU A 82 15.45 -12.77 -5.02
#